data_AF-A0A926ADI5-F1
#
_entry.id   AF-A0A926ADI5-F1
#
_cell.length_a   1.000
_cell.length_b   1.000
_cell.length_c   1.000
_cell.angle_alpha   90.00
_cell.angle_beta   90.00
_cell.angle_gamma   90.00
#
_symmetry.space_group_name_H-M   'P 1'
#
loop_
_entity.id
_entity.type
_entity.pdbx_description
1 polymer ?
#
loop_
_entity_poly.entity_id
_entity_poly.type
_entity_poly.pdbx_seq_one_letter_code
_entity_poly.pdbx_strand_id
1 'polypeptide(L)'
;MSDIEIIIKLPQALVKRVEETGRGVEERVDVIIEALEMDLKRQEAARGLAQIAEALRALPDEMKPTPDEIADEIRIYRAEQAKQNEKQ
;
A
#
# COMPACT_ATOMS: atom_id res chain seq x y z
N MET A 1 36.59 8.59 -29.35
CA MET A 1 35.78 9.27 -28.32
C MET A 1 36.64 9.28 -27.07
N SER A 2 36.89 10.44 -26.48
CA SER A 2 37.76 10.54 -25.29
C SER A 2 36.88 10.62 -24.05
N ASP A 3 37.13 9.75 -23.08
CA ASP A 3 36.45 9.77 -21.80
C ASP A 3 36.93 10.97 -20.97
N ILE A 4 35.99 11.70 -20.39
CA ILE A 4 36.26 12.82 -19.49
C ILE A 4 36.00 12.32 -18.07
N GLU A 5 37.07 12.22 -17.26
CA GLU A 5 36.94 11.97 -15.82
C GLU A 5 36.81 13.30 -15.06
N ILE A 6 35.77 13.40 -14.25
CA ILE A 6 35.54 14.52 -13.33
C ILE A 6 35.74 14.02 -11.90
N ILE A 7 36.73 14.57 -11.20
CA ILE A 7 37.01 14.24 -9.80
C ILE A 7 36.34 15.25 -8.89
N ILE A 8 35.34 14.80 -8.13
CA ILE A 8 34.61 15.62 -7.14
C ILE A 8 35.11 15.28 -5.74
N LYS A 9 35.57 16.29 -4.98
CA LYS A 9 35.96 16.11 -3.57
C LYS A 9 34.75 16.32 -2.67
N LEU A 10 34.31 15.24 -2.03
CA LEU A 10 33.22 15.29 -1.06
C LEU A 10 33.74 15.62 0.34
N PRO A 11 33.06 16.50 1.11
CA PRO A 11 33.38 16.71 2.52
C PRO A 11 33.22 15.42 3.33
N GLN A 12 34.18 15.10 4.19
CA GLN A 12 34.14 13.86 5.00
C GLN A 12 32.87 13.73 5.86
N ALA A 13 32.32 14.84 6.35
CA ALA A 13 31.06 14.84 7.09
C ALA A 13 29.88 14.36 6.23
N LEU A 14 29.89 14.68 4.93
CA LEU A 14 28.87 14.21 4.00
C LEU A 14 28.99 12.69 3.80
N VAL A 15 30.21 12.20 3.61
CA VAL A 15 30.50 10.77 3.42
C VAL A 15 30.03 9.96 4.63
N LYS A 16 30.40 10.38 5.85
CA LYS A 16 29.98 9.71 7.09
C LYS A 16 28.46 9.63 7.23
N ARG A 17 27.75 10.73 6.98
CA ARG A 17 26.27 10.73 7.05
C ARG A 17 25.65 9.77 6.04
N VAL A 18 26.18 9.72 4.83
CA VAL A 18 25.69 8.81 3.78
C VAL A 18 25.95 7.36 4.18
N GLU A 19 27.12 7.04 4.72
CA GLU A 19 27.44 5.69 5.20
C GLU A 19 26.58 5.26 6.41
N GLU A 20 26.34 6.17 7.35
CA GLU A 20 25.49 5.92 8.52
C GLU A 20 24.02 5.71 8.12
N THR A 21 23.53 6.55 7.20
CA THR A 21 22.16 6.42 6.66
C THR A 21 22.03 5.15 5.83
N GLY A 22 23.04 4.85 4.99
CA GLY A 22 23.09 3.65 4.17
C GLY A 22 23.02 2.38 5.00
N ARG A 23 23.85 2.27 6.05
CA ARG A 23 23.79 1.15 7.00
C ARG A 23 22.45 1.04 7.71
N GLY A 24 21.90 2.15 8.18
CA GLY A 24 20.60 2.16 8.86
C GLY A 24 19.43 1.74 7.96
N VAL A 25 19.54 2.00 6.65
CA VAL A 25 18.58 1.52 5.65
C VAL A 25 18.83 0.05 5.34
N GLU A 26 20.08 -0.37 5.09
CA GLU A 26 20.46 -1.76 4.81
C GLU A 26 20.01 -2.73 5.93
N GLU A 27 20.15 -2.34 7.19
CA GLU A 27 19.73 -3.13 8.34
C GLU A 27 18.21 -3.27 8.48
N ARG A 28 17.43 -2.46 7.76
CA ARG A 28 15.97 -2.34 7.92
C ARG A 28 15.19 -2.44 6.61
N VAL A 29 15.84 -2.82 5.51
CA VAL A 29 15.24 -2.86 4.17
C VAL A 29 13.94 -3.65 4.18
N ASP A 30 13.94 -4.85 4.77
CA ASP A 30 12.77 -5.73 4.78
C ASP A 30 11.58 -5.11 5.52
N VAL A 31 11.82 -4.45 6.66
CA VAL A 31 10.78 -3.76 7.44
C VAL A 31 10.24 -2.56 6.69
N ILE A 32 11.10 -1.83 5.97
CA ILE A 32 10.71 -0.69 5.15
C ILE A 32 9.87 -1.16 3.96
N ILE A 33 10.27 -2.25 3.29
CA ILE A 33 9.51 -2.86 2.19
C ILE A 33 8.13 -3.30 2.68
N GLU A 34 8.06 -4.02 3.80
CA GLU A 34 6.79 -4.48 4.37
C GLU A 34 5.85 -3.30 4.70
N ALA A 35 6.39 -2.25 5.32
CA ALA A 35 5.61 -1.04 5.61
C ALA A 35 5.10 -0.34 4.34
N LEU A 36 5.91 -0.27 3.29
CA LEU A 36 5.52 0.31 2.00
C LEU A 36 4.48 -0.55 1.27
N GLU A 37 4.61 -1.87 1.30
CA GLU A 37 3.62 -2.78 0.73
C GLU A 37 2.28 -2.68 1.45
N MET A 38 2.30 -2.57 2.79
CA MET A 38 1.09 -2.35 3.59
C MET A 38 0.42 -1.01 3.24
N ASP A 39 1.19 0.07 3.08
CA ASP A 39 0.65 1.37 2.70
C ASP A 39 0.07 1.36 1.28
N LEU A 40 0.75 0.71 0.33
CA LEU A 40 0.25 0.54 -1.03
C LEU A 40 -1.08 -0.21 -1.05
N LYS A 41 -1.18 -1.35 -0.36
CA LYS A 41 -2.43 -2.11 -0.21
C LYS A 41 -3.54 -1.27 0.41
N ARG A 42 -3.21 -0.41 1.37
CA ARG A 42 -4.18 0.50 2.01
C ARG A 42 -4.68 1.57 1.04
N GLN A 43 -3.79 2.16 0.24
CA GLN A 43 -4.16 3.14 -0.78
C GLN A 43 -5.02 2.51 -1.89
N GLU A 44 -4.70 1.29 -2.33
CA GLU A 44 -5.49 0.55 -3.29
C GLU A 44 -6.89 0.23 -2.74
N ALA A 45 -6.99 -0.24 -1.50
CA ALA A 45 -8.27 -0.46 -0.84
C ALA A 45 -9.10 0.84 -0.74
N ALA A 46 -8.47 1.97 -0.40
CA ALA A 46 -9.13 3.27 -0.36
C ALA A 46 -9.66 3.71 -1.75
N ARG A 47 -8.90 3.47 -2.83
CA ARG A 47 -9.36 3.72 -4.20
C ARG A 47 -10.54 2.83 -4.59
N GLY A 48 -10.48 1.55 -4.24
CA GLY A 48 -11.59 0.62 -4.46
C GLY A 48 -12.87 1.06 -3.74
N LEU A 49 -12.77 1.48 -2.48
CA LEU A 49 -13.91 2.01 -1.72
C LEU A 49 -14.48 3.28 -2.35
N ALA A 50 -13.64 4.18 -2.88
CA ALA A 50 -14.09 5.37 -3.58
C ALA A 50 -14.88 5.04 -4.86
N GLN A 51 -14.42 4.06 -5.64
CA GLN A 51 -15.12 3.60 -6.84
C GLN A 51 -16.47 2.95 -6.51
N ILE A 52 -16.52 2.15 -5.44
CA ILE A 52 -17.78 1.56 -4.95
C ILE A 52 -18.75 2.66 -4.52
N ALA A 53 -18.28 3.67 -3.78
CA ALA A 53 -19.09 4.79 -3.35
C ALA A 53 -19.64 5.60 -4.55
N GLU A 54 -18.84 5.78 -5.59
CA GLU A 54 -19.27 6.44 -6.83
C GLU A 54 -20.32 5.62 -7.58
N ALA A 55 -20.12 4.30 -7.71
CA ALA A 55 -21.09 3.39 -8.32
C ALA A 55 -22.43 3.39 -7.56
N LEU A 56 -22.38 3.35 -6.22
CA LEU A 56 -23.58 3.44 -5.37
C LEU A 56 -24.30 4.78 -5.52
N ARG A 57 -23.55 5.87 -5.71
CA ARG A 57 -24.13 7.19 -5.94
C ARG A 57 -24.82 7.31 -7.28
N ALA A 58 -24.33 6.60 -8.30
CA ALA A 58 -24.89 6.57 -9.65
C ALA A 58 -26.18 5.72 -9.78
N LEU A 59 -26.45 4.84 -8.80
CA LEU A 59 -27.69 4.06 -8.78
C LEU A 59 -28.91 4.97 -8.50
N PRO A 60 -30.09 4.66 -9.07
CA PRO A 60 -31.36 5.23 -8.64
C PRO A 60 -31.60 4.97 -7.16
N ASP A 61 -32.25 5.90 -6.44
CA ASP A 61 -32.48 5.77 -5.00
C ASP A 61 -33.25 4.49 -4.61
N GLU A 62 -34.11 4.01 -5.50
CA GLU A 62 -34.89 2.77 -5.34
C GLU A 62 -34.03 1.49 -5.43
N MET A 63 -32.86 1.57 -6.06
CA MET A 63 -31.90 0.47 -6.24
C MET A 63 -30.68 0.61 -5.32
N LYS A 64 -30.61 1.67 -4.51
CA LYS A 64 -29.52 1.82 -3.55
C LYS A 64 -29.73 0.82 -2.41
N PRO A 65 -28.75 -0.04 -2.14
CA PRO A 65 -28.85 -0.94 -1.00
C PRO A 65 -28.89 -0.13 0.29
N THR A 66 -29.72 -0.57 1.21
CA THR A 66 -29.81 -0.01 2.55
C THR A 66 -28.55 -0.35 3.36
N PRO A 67 -28.22 0.42 4.40
CA PRO A 67 -27.09 0.10 5.28
C PRO A 67 -27.13 -1.32 5.86
N ASP A 68 -28.34 -1.82 6.16
CA ASP A 68 -28.53 -3.17 6.72
C ASP A 68 -28.24 -4.27 5.69
N GLU A 69 -28.66 -4.09 4.43
CA GLU A 69 -28.36 -5.03 3.34
C GLU A 69 -26.84 -5.11 3.05
N ILE A 70 -26.15 -3.97 3.08
CA ILE A 70 -24.68 -3.93 2.94
C ILE A 70 -24.01 -4.69 4.10
N ALA A 71 -24.50 -4.50 5.33
CA ALA A 71 -23.95 -5.17 6.50
C ALA A 71 -24.17 -6.69 6.47
N ASP A 72 -25.34 -7.14 5.98
CA ASP A 72 -25.64 -8.55 5.75
C ASP A 72 -24.69 -9.17 4.71
N GLU A 73 -24.49 -8.51 3.55
CA GLU A 73 -23.56 -8.99 2.52
C GLU A 73 -22.12 -9.09 3.02
N ILE A 74 -21.63 -8.09 3.76
CA ILE A 74 -20.28 -8.11 4.34
C ILE A 74 -20.13 -9.30 5.30
N ARG A 75 -21.16 -9.60 6.10
CA ARG A 75 -21.15 -10.73 7.03
C ARG A 75 -21.08 -12.05 6.28
N ILE A 76 -21.87 -12.22 5.23
CA ILE A 76 -21.88 -13.41 4.39
C ILE A 76 -20.51 -13.60 3.73
N TYR A 77 -19.98 -12.57 3.09
CA TYR A 77 -18.68 -12.60 2.44
C TYR A 77 -17.55 -13.00 3.41
N ARG A 78 -17.54 -12.44 4.63
CA ARG A 78 -16.54 -12.81 5.65
C ARG A 78 -16.67 -14.25 6.12
N ALA A 79 -17.90 -14.75 6.28
CA ALA A 79 -18.14 -16.14 6.64
C ALA A 79 -17.70 -17.11 5.52
N GLU A 80 -17.85 -16.73 4.26
CA GLU A 80 -17.37 -17.51 3.11
C GLU A 80 -15.85 -17.53 3.02
N GLN A 81 -15.19 -16.38 3.20
CA GLN A 81 -13.72 -16.29 3.23
C GLN A 81 -13.11 -17.13 4.37
N ALA A 82 -13.71 -17.09 5.56
CA ALA A 82 -13.28 -17.92 6.69
C ALA A 82 -13.35 -19.44 6.36
N LYS A 83 -14.43 -19.88 5.72
CA LYS A 83 -14.60 -21.28 5.28
C LYS A 83 -13.64 -21.71 4.18
N GLN A 84 -13.17 -20.79 3.34
CA GLN A 84 -12.19 -21.08 2.29
C GLN A 84 -10.77 -21.24 2.88
N ASN A 85 -10.41 -20.42 3.86
CA ASN A 85 -9.12 -20.52 4.54
C ASN A 85 -9.00 -21.74 5.46
N GLU A 86 -10.11 -22.31 5.95
CA GLU A 86 -10.12 -23.57 6.71
C GLU A 86 -9.97 -24.83 5.83
N LYS A 87 -10.10 -24.69 4.50
CA LYS A 87 -10.00 -25.80 3.53
C LYS A 87 -8.65 -25.88 2.81
N GLN A 88 -7.73 -24.97 3.09
CA GLN A 88 -6.34 -24.99 2.62
C GLN A 88 -5.42 -25.45 3.75
#